data_AF-A0A1C6DDN5-F1
#
_entry.id   AF-A0A1C6DDN5-F1
#
_cell.length_a   1.000
_cell.length_b   1.000
_cell.length_c   1.000
_cell.angle_alpha   90.00
_cell.angle_beta   90.00
_cell.angle_gamma   90.00
#
_symmetry.space_group_name_H-M   'P 1'
#
loop_
_entity.id
_entity.type
_entity.pdbx_description
1 polymer ?
#
loop_
_entity_poly.entity_id
_entity_poly.type
_entity_poly.pdbx_seq_one_letter_code
_entity_poly.pdbx_strand_id
1 'polypeptide(L)'
;MSETVSGEELEKINGYAREPLTEDKVFVFRVALCDNDIDRDGEKFSSGALEKLAELFKGRTGIFDHDPKSSKQTARIFDTWVETLPEKTTTDGEVYRRLMAKAYMVRTASNSDLIGEIQSGIKKEASISCTMGKKLCSVCGEDMHKGGCDHEKGGEYGGKLCYHILDDPLDAYEWSFVAVPAQVQKNGTKSLAIRRTAMREILFRGKRVDNGEWVSGYYVVRKRPYFKDKGVNVEHLIYDNIEIEDNDYKQFVDTMPISYVVDPKTVSQYTGLTDKYDKKIFEGDIINITPDVTNRLMDVRWNDETLSWELTDVGTPMFKTNHLFNTIDLAELEVESGYGERISFIVGNVYDNPEMMEKIEEDHE
;
A
#
# COMPACT_ATOMS: atom_id res chain seq x y z
N MET A 1 -16.94 -9.86 3.24
CA MET A 1 -18.00 -10.87 3.06
C MET A 1 -18.03 -11.25 1.59
N SER A 2 -18.04 -12.52 1.21
CA SER A 2 -18.16 -12.90 -0.20
C SER A 2 -19.56 -12.52 -0.70
N GLU A 3 -19.64 -11.62 -1.70
CA GLU A 3 -20.89 -11.37 -2.40
C GLU A 3 -21.38 -12.70 -3.01
N THR A 4 -22.58 -13.14 -2.62
CA THR A 4 -23.31 -14.21 -3.30
C THR A 4 -23.56 -13.77 -4.74
N VAL A 5 -23.28 -14.65 -5.71
CA VAL A 5 -23.37 -14.27 -7.13
C VAL A 5 -24.83 -14.25 -7.52
N SER A 6 -25.35 -13.07 -7.86
CA SER A 6 -26.75 -12.91 -8.22
C SER A 6 -27.09 -13.65 -9.52
N GLY A 7 -28.37 -13.99 -9.71
CA GLY A 7 -28.84 -14.64 -10.94
C GLY A 7 -28.55 -13.82 -12.20
N GLU A 8 -28.62 -12.48 -12.11
CA GLU A 8 -28.30 -11.57 -13.21
C GLU A 8 -26.80 -11.61 -13.57
N GLU A 9 -25.92 -11.60 -12.56
CA GLU A 9 -24.48 -11.74 -12.78
C GLU A 9 -24.14 -13.09 -13.41
N LEU A 10 -24.80 -14.16 -12.92
CA LEU A 10 -24.60 -15.50 -13.46
C LEU A 10 -25.05 -15.60 -14.92
N GLU A 11 -26.12 -14.91 -15.31
CA GLU A 11 -26.57 -14.81 -16.71
C GLU A 11 -25.52 -14.11 -17.59
N LYS A 12 -25.02 -12.94 -17.15
CA LYS A 12 -23.96 -12.20 -17.87
C LYS A 12 -22.68 -13.04 -18.01
N ILE A 13 -22.26 -13.72 -16.94
CA ILE A 13 -21.09 -14.61 -16.93
C ILE A 13 -21.29 -15.76 -17.93
N ASN A 14 -22.46 -16.38 -17.94
CA ASN A 14 -22.78 -17.48 -18.85
C ASN A 14 -22.84 -17.04 -20.32
N GLY A 15 -23.04 -15.76 -20.61
CA GLY A 15 -22.87 -15.20 -21.95
C GLY A 15 -21.44 -15.33 -22.52
N TYR A 16 -20.44 -15.50 -21.65
CA TYR A 16 -19.03 -15.71 -22.03
C TYR A 16 -18.54 -17.15 -21.84
N ALA A 17 -19.30 -17.99 -21.11
CA ALA A 17 -18.92 -19.36 -20.83
C ALA A 17 -19.30 -20.31 -21.98
N ARG A 18 -18.49 -21.36 -22.19
CA ARG A 18 -18.81 -22.41 -23.18
C ARG A 18 -19.79 -23.46 -22.66
N GLU A 19 -19.92 -23.55 -21.35
CA GLU A 19 -20.83 -24.44 -20.63
C GLU A 19 -21.48 -23.66 -19.49
N PRO A 20 -22.73 -23.98 -19.10
CA PRO A 20 -23.39 -23.33 -17.98
C PRO A 20 -22.59 -23.47 -16.68
N LEU A 21 -22.18 -22.33 -16.14
CA LEU A 21 -21.58 -22.17 -14.82
C LEU A 21 -22.68 -21.92 -13.79
N THR A 22 -22.48 -22.49 -12.61
CA THR A 22 -23.31 -22.31 -11.42
C THR A 22 -22.61 -21.39 -10.42
N GLU A 23 -23.37 -20.80 -9.51
CA GLU A 23 -22.87 -19.87 -8.49
C GLU A 23 -21.67 -20.44 -7.71
N ASP A 24 -21.73 -21.72 -7.31
CA ASP A 24 -20.67 -22.40 -6.56
C ASP A 24 -19.36 -22.58 -7.35
N LYS A 25 -19.42 -22.51 -8.69
CA LYS A 25 -18.26 -22.68 -9.58
C LYS A 25 -17.56 -21.40 -9.91
N VAL A 26 -18.14 -20.24 -9.59
CA VAL A 26 -17.58 -18.94 -9.97
C VAL A 26 -17.14 -18.13 -8.75
N PHE A 27 -16.05 -17.41 -8.93
CA PHE A 27 -15.63 -16.36 -8.03
C PHE A 27 -15.74 -15.03 -8.77
N VAL A 28 -16.54 -14.11 -8.23
CA VAL A 28 -16.76 -12.77 -8.78
C VAL A 28 -16.08 -11.75 -7.87
N PHE A 29 -15.43 -10.76 -8.49
CA PHE A 29 -14.83 -9.64 -7.79
C PHE A 29 -14.92 -8.35 -8.62
N ARG A 30 -14.83 -7.21 -7.94
CA ARG A 30 -14.79 -5.88 -8.55
C ARG A 30 -13.34 -5.43 -8.68
N VAL A 31 -13.04 -4.69 -9.74
CA VAL A 31 -11.71 -4.13 -10.01
C VAL A 31 -11.86 -2.72 -10.60
N ALA A 32 -11.04 -1.78 -10.13
CA ALA A 32 -10.87 -0.49 -10.77
C ALA A 32 -9.84 -0.63 -11.88
N LEU A 33 -10.23 -0.31 -13.12
CA LEU A 33 -9.37 -0.51 -14.30
C LEU A 33 -8.50 0.72 -14.57
N CYS A 34 -9.12 1.89 -14.59
CA CYS A 34 -8.46 3.17 -14.82
C CYS A 34 -9.33 4.34 -14.32
N ASP A 35 -8.76 5.54 -14.24
CA ASP A 35 -9.44 6.77 -13.85
C ASP A 35 -9.01 7.99 -14.70
N ASN A 36 -9.63 9.14 -14.44
CA ASN A 36 -9.36 10.39 -15.14
C ASN A 36 -8.35 11.32 -14.44
N ASP A 37 -7.59 10.84 -13.45
CA ASP A 37 -6.53 11.64 -12.85
C ASP A 37 -5.21 11.50 -13.62
N ILE A 38 -4.29 12.44 -13.39
CA ILE A 38 -2.96 12.42 -13.99
C ILE A 38 -2.14 11.32 -13.31
N ASP A 39 -1.74 10.33 -14.10
CA ASP A 39 -0.95 9.18 -13.69
C ASP A 39 0.55 9.50 -13.57
N ARG A 40 1.33 8.50 -13.13
CA ARG A 40 2.79 8.65 -12.93
C ARG A 40 3.56 8.92 -14.23
N ASP A 41 2.99 8.55 -15.37
CA ASP A 41 3.59 8.73 -16.68
C ASP A 41 3.21 10.11 -17.27
N GLY A 42 2.46 10.92 -16.52
CA GLY A 42 2.01 12.25 -16.94
C GLY A 42 0.88 12.17 -17.96
N GLU A 43 0.02 11.17 -17.85
CA GLU A 43 -1.10 10.92 -18.75
C GLU A 43 -2.42 10.86 -17.97
N LYS A 44 -3.54 11.24 -18.58
CA LYS A 44 -4.88 11.05 -17.99
C LYS A 44 -5.87 10.62 -19.05
N PHE A 45 -6.84 9.80 -18.69
CA PHE A 45 -7.98 9.53 -19.56
C PHE A 45 -8.96 10.69 -19.54
N SER A 46 -9.50 11.06 -20.71
CA SER A 46 -10.63 11.98 -20.76
C SER A 46 -11.86 11.34 -20.12
N SER A 47 -12.76 12.17 -19.57
CA SER A 47 -14.05 11.70 -19.06
C SER A 47 -14.87 10.93 -20.12
N GLY A 48 -14.77 11.32 -21.39
CA GLY A 48 -15.44 10.63 -22.50
C GLY A 48 -14.75 9.31 -22.88
N ALA A 49 -13.43 9.22 -22.71
CA ALA A 49 -12.66 8.01 -22.94
C ALA A 49 -13.08 6.89 -21.97
N LEU A 50 -13.30 7.21 -20.68
CA LEU A 50 -13.74 6.21 -19.70
C LEU A 50 -15.05 5.53 -20.11
N GLU A 51 -16.01 6.28 -20.65
CA GLU A 51 -17.30 5.74 -21.13
C GLU A 51 -17.10 4.78 -22.31
N LYS A 52 -16.26 5.17 -23.29
CA LYS A 52 -15.98 4.31 -24.45
C LYS A 52 -15.18 3.08 -24.06
N LEU A 53 -14.24 3.21 -23.11
CA LEU A 53 -13.48 2.09 -22.56
C LEU A 53 -14.38 1.10 -21.82
N ALA A 54 -15.42 1.56 -21.09
CA ALA A 54 -16.38 0.68 -20.45
C ALA A 54 -16.97 -0.33 -21.45
N GLU A 55 -17.40 0.14 -22.62
CA GLU A 55 -17.92 -0.75 -23.65
C GLU A 55 -16.85 -1.69 -24.24
N LEU A 56 -15.62 -1.20 -24.43
CA LEU A 56 -14.53 -1.99 -25.01
C LEU A 56 -13.98 -3.08 -24.08
N PHE A 57 -14.10 -2.92 -22.76
CA PHE A 57 -13.57 -3.86 -21.77
C PHE A 57 -14.47 -5.05 -21.46
N LYS A 58 -15.74 -5.03 -21.89
CA LYS A 58 -16.65 -6.17 -21.74
C LYS A 58 -16.07 -7.42 -22.42
N GLY A 59 -15.95 -8.51 -21.68
CA GLY A 59 -15.39 -9.77 -22.17
C GLY A 59 -13.85 -9.83 -22.23
N ARG A 60 -13.12 -8.76 -21.88
CA ARG A 60 -11.65 -8.77 -21.93
C ARG A 60 -11.05 -9.63 -20.82
N THR A 61 -9.90 -10.23 -21.14
CA THR A 61 -9.19 -11.15 -20.25
C THR A 61 -8.38 -10.38 -19.21
N GLY A 62 -8.34 -10.93 -18.00
CA GLY A 62 -7.44 -10.55 -16.93
C GLY A 62 -6.15 -11.37 -16.99
N ILE A 63 -4.99 -10.71 -16.94
CA ILE A 63 -3.67 -11.34 -16.88
C ILE A 63 -2.82 -10.81 -15.70
N PHE A 64 -1.54 -11.17 -15.67
CA PHE A 64 -0.57 -10.65 -14.69
C PHE A 64 0.61 -10.00 -15.40
N ASP A 65 1.07 -8.88 -14.83
CA ASP A 65 2.26 -8.14 -15.25
C ASP A 65 2.34 -7.82 -16.75
N HIS A 66 1.19 -7.72 -17.43
CA HIS A 66 1.08 -7.61 -18.89
C HIS A 66 1.81 -8.72 -19.67
N ASP A 67 2.05 -9.89 -19.05
CA ASP A 67 2.72 -11.04 -19.70
C ASP A 67 1.71 -11.80 -20.59
N PRO A 68 1.81 -11.74 -21.94
CA PRO A 68 0.80 -12.26 -22.87
C PRO A 68 0.83 -13.79 -23.00
N LYS A 69 1.30 -14.51 -21.98
CA LYS A 69 1.25 -15.99 -21.94
C LYS A 69 -0.15 -16.47 -21.64
N SER A 70 -0.62 -17.46 -22.39
CA SER A 70 -1.92 -18.09 -22.18
C SER A 70 -2.10 -18.64 -20.76
N SER A 71 -1.02 -19.11 -20.12
CA SER A 71 -1.03 -19.60 -18.73
C SER A 71 -1.32 -18.52 -17.68
N LYS A 72 -1.27 -17.24 -18.05
CA LYS A 72 -1.52 -16.10 -17.17
C LYS A 72 -2.93 -15.53 -17.32
N GLN A 73 -3.76 -16.07 -18.22
CA GLN A 73 -5.17 -15.69 -18.35
C GLN A 73 -5.98 -16.28 -17.19
N THR A 74 -6.34 -15.46 -16.21
CA THR A 74 -6.93 -15.93 -14.95
C THR A 74 -8.38 -15.52 -14.74
N ALA A 75 -8.80 -14.40 -15.32
CA ALA A 75 -10.14 -13.85 -15.12
C ALA A 75 -10.72 -13.29 -16.43
N ARG A 76 -12.03 -13.03 -16.44
CA ARG A 76 -12.71 -12.36 -17.56
C ARG A 76 -13.71 -11.34 -17.05
N ILE A 77 -13.71 -10.14 -17.63
CA ILE A 77 -14.71 -9.10 -17.34
C ILE A 77 -16.05 -9.50 -17.94
N PHE A 78 -17.11 -9.36 -17.17
CA PHE A 78 -18.48 -9.57 -17.65
C PHE A 78 -19.38 -8.34 -17.51
N ASP A 79 -18.97 -7.33 -16.73
CA ASP A 79 -19.73 -6.09 -16.55
C ASP A 79 -18.78 -4.92 -16.26
N THR A 80 -19.14 -3.72 -16.69
CA THR A 80 -18.31 -2.51 -16.59
C THR A 80 -19.19 -1.28 -16.41
N TRP A 81 -18.73 -0.30 -15.63
CA TRP A 81 -19.42 0.98 -15.45
C TRP A 81 -18.43 2.07 -15.05
N VAL A 82 -18.78 3.33 -15.31
CA VAL A 82 -18.02 4.48 -14.82
C VAL A 82 -18.65 4.98 -13.52
N GLU A 83 -17.87 5.01 -12.45
CA GLU A 83 -18.25 5.66 -11.20
C GLU A 83 -17.80 7.12 -11.22
N THR A 84 -18.70 8.01 -10.81
CA THR A 84 -18.38 9.42 -10.54
C THR A 84 -18.35 9.60 -9.04
N LEU A 85 -17.27 10.18 -8.51
CA LEU A 85 -17.07 10.46 -7.08
C LEU A 85 -16.98 11.99 -6.90
N PRO A 86 -18.12 12.69 -6.74
CA PRO A 86 -18.18 14.15 -6.67
C PRO A 86 -17.36 14.76 -5.53
N GLU A 87 -17.10 13.98 -4.48
CA GLU A 87 -16.32 14.35 -3.32
C GLU A 87 -14.80 14.31 -3.55
N LYS A 88 -14.35 13.80 -4.72
CA LYS A 88 -12.95 13.72 -5.12
C LYS A 88 -12.68 14.60 -6.35
N THR A 89 -11.53 15.26 -6.35
CA THR A 89 -11.10 16.14 -7.42
C THR A 89 -9.78 15.63 -8.00
N THR A 90 -9.67 15.62 -9.33
CA THR A 90 -8.42 15.28 -10.02
C THR A 90 -7.39 16.39 -9.84
N THR A 91 -6.14 16.08 -10.17
CA THR A 91 -5.01 17.03 -10.12
C THR A 91 -5.25 18.29 -10.94
N ASP A 92 -5.97 18.18 -12.05
CA ASP A 92 -6.31 19.30 -12.93
C ASP A 92 -7.66 19.95 -12.62
N GLY A 93 -8.31 19.57 -11.52
CA GLY A 93 -9.53 20.24 -11.02
C GLY A 93 -10.84 19.69 -11.55
N GLU A 94 -10.86 18.55 -12.25
CA GLU A 94 -12.08 17.87 -12.68
C GLU A 94 -12.68 17.02 -11.55
N VAL A 95 -13.95 16.68 -11.67
CA VAL A 95 -14.56 15.65 -10.80
C VAL A 95 -13.89 14.31 -11.09
N TYR A 96 -13.49 13.58 -10.05
CA TYR A 96 -12.87 12.27 -10.20
C TYR A 96 -13.88 11.23 -10.67
N ARG A 97 -13.47 10.46 -11.67
CA ARG A 97 -14.24 9.39 -12.28
C ARG A 97 -13.32 8.20 -12.52
N ARG A 98 -13.83 7.00 -12.29
CA ARG A 98 -13.09 5.75 -12.51
C ARG A 98 -13.91 4.74 -13.28
N LEU A 99 -13.25 4.03 -14.19
CA LEU A 99 -13.80 2.86 -14.85
C LEU A 99 -13.67 1.65 -13.93
N MET A 100 -14.81 1.08 -13.58
CA MET A 100 -14.92 -0.14 -12.78
C MET A 100 -15.35 -1.32 -13.64
N ALA A 101 -14.96 -2.51 -13.22
CA ALA A 101 -15.40 -3.76 -13.81
C ALA A 101 -15.77 -4.79 -12.75
N LYS A 102 -16.65 -5.72 -13.12
CA LYS A 102 -16.81 -7.01 -12.47
C LYS A 102 -16.17 -8.07 -13.35
N ALA A 103 -15.32 -8.88 -12.74
CA ALA A 103 -14.65 -10.01 -13.38
C ALA A 103 -14.96 -11.31 -12.64
N TYR A 104 -14.91 -12.41 -13.38
CA TYR A 104 -15.10 -13.75 -12.82
C TYR A 104 -13.91 -14.67 -13.09
N MET A 105 -13.74 -15.64 -12.20
CA MET A 105 -12.85 -16.79 -12.34
C MET A 105 -13.65 -18.07 -12.11
N VAL A 106 -13.31 -19.15 -12.81
CA VAL A 106 -13.81 -20.48 -12.46
C VAL A 106 -12.99 -20.98 -11.27
N ARG A 107 -13.66 -21.44 -10.21
CA ARG A 107 -13.00 -21.99 -9.03
C ARG A 107 -12.36 -23.33 -9.38
N THR A 108 -11.06 -23.45 -9.16
CA THR A 108 -10.32 -24.70 -9.29
C THR A 108 -9.42 -24.88 -8.08
N ALA A 109 -8.97 -26.11 -7.82
CA ALA A 109 -7.98 -26.37 -6.78
C ALA A 109 -6.65 -25.61 -7.02
N SER A 110 -6.33 -25.29 -8.28
CA SER A 110 -5.08 -24.62 -8.65
C SER A 110 -5.11 -23.10 -8.50
N ASN A 111 -6.27 -22.48 -8.30
CA ASN A 111 -6.39 -21.02 -8.15
C ASN A 111 -7.02 -20.59 -6.82
N SER A 112 -7.20 -21.51 -5.86
CA SER A 112 -7.73 -21.21 -4.53
C SER A 112 -6.91 -20.13 -3.82
N ASP A 113 -5.59 -20.20 -3.92
CA ASP A 113 -4.68 -19.25 -3.27
C ASP A 113 -4.84 -17.86 -3.88
N LEU A 114 -4.88 -17.76 -5.21
CA LEU A 114 -5.12 -16.49 -5.90
C LEU A 114 -6.50 -15.90 -5.56
N ILE A 115 -7.55 -16.74 -5.49
CA ILE A 115 -8.88 -16.29 -5.06
C ILE A 115 -8.78 -15.73 -3.62
N GLY A 116 -8.08 -16.43 -2.73
CA GLY A 116 -7.83 -15.97 -1.37
C GLY A 116 -7.06 -14.63 -1.31
N GLU A 117 -6.04 -14.46 -2.14
CA GLU A 117 -5.27 -13.22 -2.26
C GLU A 117 -6.12 -12.04 -2.78
N ILE A 118 -7.03 -12.28 -3.72
CA ILE A 118 -7.96 -11.24 -4.21
C ILE A 118 -8.98 -10.90 -3.10
N GLN A 119 -9.56 -11.92 -2.45
CA GLN A 119 -10.56 -11.73 -1.40
C GLN A 119 -9.99 -11.01 -0.17
N SER A 120 -8.72 -11.25 0.15
CA SER A 120 -8.00 -10.56 1.23
C SER A 120 -7.44 -9.20 0.82
N GLY A 121 -7.57 -8.80 -0.45
CA GLY A 121 -7.10 -7.51 -0.95
C GLY A 121 -5.60 -7.42 -1.19
N ILE A 122 -4.88 -8.55 -1.15
CA ILE A 122 -3.46 -8.64 -1.53
C ILE A 122 -3.28 -8.40 -3.03
N LYS A 123 -4.18 -8.95 -3.85
CA LYS A 123 -4.24 -8.71 -5.31
C LYS A 123 -5.42 -7.81 -5.62
N LYS A 124 -5.16 -6.50 -5.73
CA LYS A 124 -6.21 -5.49 -5.96
C LYS A 124 -5.86 -4.46 -7.02
N GLU A 125 -4.57 -4.19 -7.24
CA GLU A 125 -4.14 -3.17 -8.19
C GLU A 125 -4.18 -3.71 -9.62
N ALA A 126 -4.69 -2.88 -10.53
CA ALA A 126 -4.82 -3.23 -11.93
C ALA A 126 -4.27 -2.14 -12.85
N SER A 127 -3.88 -2.56 -14.05
CA SER A 127 -3.55 -1.68 -15.16
C SER A 127 -4.18 -2.22 -16.43
N ILE A 128 -4.26 -1.38 -17.46
CA ILE A 128 -4.90 -1.71 -18.71
C ILE A 128 -3.96 -1.52 -19.89
N SER A 129 -4.15 -2.36 -20.91
CA SER A 129 -3.60 -2.10 -22.25
C SER A 129 -4.72 -1.74 -23.20
N CYS A 130 -4.63 -0.55 -23.78
CA CYS A 130 -5.57 -0.05 -24.77
C CYS A 130 -4.86 0.81 -25.80
N THR A 131 -5.51 1.00 -26.95
CA THR A 131 -5.04 1.94 -27.98
C THR A 131 -5.94 3.16 -28.00
N MET A 132 -5.32 4.33 -28.02
CA MET A 132 -5.98 5.63 -28.04
C MET A 132 -5.82 6.27 -29.42
N GLY A 133 -6.89 6.88 -29.92
CA GLY A 133 -6.88 7.58 -31.22
C GLY A 133 -6.30 8.97 -31.13
N LYS A 134 -6.31 9.58 -29.93
CA LYS A 134 -5.78 10.91 -29.67
C LYS A 134 -4.94 10.93 -28.41
N LYS A 135 -3.86 11.71 -28.45
CA LYS A 135 -3.02 12.02 -27.30
C LYS A 135 -2.75 13.52 -27.26
N LEU A 136 -3.54 14.27 -26.50
CA LEU A 136 -3.56 15.73 -26.58
C LEU A 136 -2.68 16.37 -25.51
N CYS A 137 -1.90 17.39 -25.86
CA CYS A 137 -1.15 18.19 -24.89
C CYS A 137 -2.09 19.07 -24.05
N SER A 138 -2.00 19.03 -22.72
CA SER A 138 -2.83 19.86 -21.83
C SER A 138 -2.59 21.38 -21.96
N VAL A 139 -1.42 21.79 -22.47
CA VAL A 139 -1.04 23.20 -22.59
C VAL A 139 -1.58 23.83 -23.88
N CYS A 140 -1.34 23.17 -25.02
CA CYS A 140 -1.64 23.72 -26.34
C CYS A 140 -2.77 23.00 -27.09
N GLY A 141 -3.18 21.82 -26.65
CA GLY A 141 -4.23 21.02 -27.28
C GLY A 141 -3.80 20.23 -28.52
N GLU A 142 -2.53 20.34 -28.94
CA GLU A 142 -2.02 19.63 -30.11
C GLU A 142 -1.98 18.11 -29.88
N ASP A 143 -2.21 17.35 -30.95
CA ASP A 143 -2.20 15.89 -30.92
C ASP A 143 -0.77 15.36 -31.08
N MET A 144 -0.23 14.79 -30.02
CA MET A 144 1.14 14.29 -29.92
C MET A 144 1.42 13.15 -30.90
N HIS A 145 0.39 12.47 -31.44
CA HIS A 145 0.58 11.50 -32.51
C HIS A 145 0.90 12.14 -33.87
N LYS A 146 0.54 13.41 -34.08
CA LYS A 146 0.75 14.14 -35.33
C LYS A 146 2.02 15.00 -35.31
N GLY A 147 2.59 15.23 -34.12
CA GLY A 147 3.73 16.11 -33.91
C GLY A 147 3.34 17.60 -33.90
N GLY A 148 4.31 18.48 -33.68
CA GLY A 148 4.09 19.95 -33.67
C GLY A 148 3.93 20.59 -32.28
N CYS A 149 4.23 19.85 -31.21
CA CYS A 149 4.23 20.36 -29.84
C CYS A 149 5.62 20.23 -29.22
N ASP A 150 6.15 21.33 -28.68
CA ASP A 150 7.44 21.39 -27.98
C ASP A 150 7.29 21.28 -26.44
N HIS A 151 6.07 21.06 -25.94
CA HIS A 151 5.82 20.94 -24.50
C HIS A 151 6.18 19.55 -23.99
N GLU A 152 6.99 19.48 -22.94
CA GLU A 152 7.42 18.24 -22.31
C GLU A 152 6.52 17.90 -21.12
N LYS A 153 6.09 16.62 -21.02
CA LYS A 153 5.32 16.13 -19.87
C LYS A 153 6.07 16.42 -18.56
N GLY A 154 5.35 16.93 -17.56
CA GLY A 154 5.91 17.35 -16.27
C GLY A 154 6.46 18.78 -16.23
N GLY A 155 6.60 19.45 -17.38
CA GLY A 155 6.98 20.87 -17.45
C GLY A 155 5.82 21.82 -17.12
N GLU A 156 6.14 23.02 -16.64
CA GLU A 156 5.18 24.10 -16.44
C GLU A 156 5.32 25.18 -17.51
N TYR A 157 4.19 25.57 -18.11
CA TYR A 157 4.13 26.56 -19.19
C TYR A 157 2.99 27.53 -18.95
N GLY A 158 3.31 28.80 -18.72
CA GLY A 158 2.29 29.82 -18.41
C GLY A 158 1.44 29.49 -17.19
N GLY A 159 2.02 28.82 -16.18
CA GLY A 159 1.32 28.38 -14.97
C GLY A 159 0.45 27.13 -15.14
N LYS A 160 0.56 26.42 -16.27
CA LYS A 160 -0.13 25.14 -16.51
C LYS A 160 0.87 23.99 -16.54
N LEU A 161 0.56 22.92 -15.80
CA LEU A 161 1.29 21.66 -15.88
C LEU A 161 1.02 20.97 -17.23
N CYS A 162 2.08 20.54 -17.91
CA CYS A 162 1.99 19.74 -19.11
C CYS A 162 1.82 18.26 -18.79
N TYR A 163 0.73 17.68 -19.28
CA TYR A 163 0.41 16.26 -19.26
C TYR A 163 -0.32 15.90 -20.56
N HIS A 164 -0.47 14.62 -20.85
CA HIS A 164 -1.15 14.15 -22.06
C HIS A 164 -2.54 13.59 -21.74
N ILE A 165 -3.54 14.08 -22.45
CA ILE A 165 -4.92 13.61 -22.35
C ILE A 165 -5.10 12.50 -23.39
N LEU A 166 -5.35 11.29 -22.90
CA LEU A 166 -5.70 10.12 -23.68
C LEU A 166 -7.18 10.19 -24.02
N ASP A 167 -7.49 10.30 -25.31
CA ASP A 167 -8.86 10.44 -25.80
C ASP A 167 -9.11 9.57 -27.03
N ASP A 168 -10.40 9.40 -27.37
CA ASP A 168 -10.87 8.55 -28.47
C ASP A 168 -10.33 7.10 -28.43
N PRO A 169 -10.66 6.30 -27.40
CA PRO A 169 -10.25 4.88 -27.34
C PRO A 169 -10.62 4.11 -28.61
N LEU A 170 -9.67 3.41 -29.22
CA LEU A 170 -9.89 2.63 -30.44
C LEU A 170 -10.08 1.14 -30.14
N ASP A 171 -9.32 0.60 -29.19
CA ASP A 171 -9.42 -0.80 -28.78
C ASP A 171 -8.93 -1.00 -27.34
N ALA A 172 -9.35 -2.08 -26.71
CA ALA A 172 -8.91 -2.53 -25.39
C ALA A 172 -8.47 -4.00 -25.49
N TYR A 173 -7.25 -4.30 -25.04
CA TYR A 173 -6.65 -5.61 -25.24
C TYR A 173 -6.87 -6.52 -24.03
N GLU A 174 -6.44 -6.05 -22.87
CA GLU A 174 -6.46 -6.78 -21.62
C GLU A 174 -6.40 -5.82 -20.44
N TRP A 175 -6.70 -6.36 -19.26
CA TRP A 175 -6.36 -5.75 -17.99
C TRP A 175 -5.49 -6.72 -17.20
N SER A 176 -4.63 -6.18 -16.34
CA SER A 176 -3.62 -6.97 -15.66
C SER A 176 -3.59 -6.64 -14.19
N PHE A 177 -3.49 -7.65 -13.33
CA PHE A 177 -2.99 -7.46 -11.97
C PHE A 177 -1.53 -7.04 -12.04
N VAL A 178 -1.18 -6.00 -11.28
CA VAL A 178 0.18 -5.45 -11.21
C VAL A 178 0.50 -5.11 -9.76
N ALA A 179 1.77 -5.06 -9.39
CA ALA A 179 2.15 -4.58 -8.06
C ALA A 179 2.09 -3.04 -7.95
N VAL A 180 2.33 -2.34 -9.07
CA VAL A 180 2.35 -0.87 -9.11
C VAL A 180 1.62 -0.39 -10.37
N PRO A 181 0.36 0.07 -10.26
CA PRO A 181 -0.40 0.58 -11.40
C PRO A 181 0.15 1.92 -11.89
N ALA A 182 -0.21 2.31 -13.13
CA ALA A 182 0.12 3.65 -13.65
C ALA A 182 -0.62 4.73 -12.84
N GLN A 183 -1.91 4.49 -12.59
CA GLN A 183 -2.75 5.28 -11.67
C GLN A 183 -2.47 4.88 -10.24
N VAL A 184 -1.50 5.58 -9.64
CA VAL A 184 -1.24 5.47 -8.21
C VAL A 184 -2.36 6.23 -7.51
N GLN A 185 -3.20 5.54 -6.73
CA GLN A 185 -4.14 6.24 -5.84
C GLN A 185 -3.33 7.21 -4.97
N LYS A 186 -3.61 8.51 -5.11
CA LYS A 186 -2.92 9.57 -4.37
C LYS A 186 -3.31 9.53 -2.90
N ASN A 187 -2.77 8.56 -2.18
CA ASN A 187 -2.75 8.57 -0.73
C ASN A 187 -1.65 9.54 -0.30
N GLY A 188 -1.92 10.85 -0.42
CA GLY A 188 -1.22 11.93 0.29
C GLY A 188 0.29 12.11 0.08
N THR A 189 0.98 11.31 -0.74
CA THR A 189 2.44 11.44 -0.90
C THR A 189 2.77 12.43 -2.02
N LYS A 190 3.34 13.58 -1.64
CA LYS A 190 3.83 14.63 -2.55
C LYS A 190 4.75 14.05 -3.63
N SER A 191 4.66 14.63 -4.82
CA SER A 191 5.52 14.41 -5.98
C SER A 191 7.01 14.28 -5.60
N LEU A 192 7.62 13.15 -5.91
CA LEU A 192 9.06 13.01 -5.96
C LEU A 192 9.44 12.39 -7.30
N ALA A 193 10.23 13.14 -8.06
CA ALA A 193 10.94 12.63 -9.22
C ALA A 193 11.56 11.26 -8.92
N ILE A 194 11.30 10.30 -9.81
CA ILE A 194 11.91 8.96 -9.93
C ILE A 194 12.93 8.66 -8.81
N ARG A 195 12.45 8.17 -7.68
CA ARG A 195 13.22 7.32 -6.77
C ARG A 195 12.37 6.10 -6.49
N ARG A 196 12.96 4.93 -6.77
CA ARG A 196 12.53 3.55 -6.49
C ARG A 196 11.24 3.46 -5.64
N THR A 197 10.25 2.74 -6.16
CA THR A 197 9.12 2.15 -5.40
C THR A 197 9.51 1.96 -3.93
N ALA A 198 8.98 2.80 -3.04
CA ALA A 198 9.15 2.58 -1.62
C ALA A 198 8.25 1.40 -1.26
N MET A 199 8.78 0.18 -1.43
CA MET A 199 8.36 -0.95 -0.61
C MET A 199 8.36 -0.46 0.84
N ARG A 200 7.29 -0.74 1.61
CA ARG A 200 7.29 -0.47 3.06
C ARG A 200 8.62 -0.96 3.60
N GLU A 201 9.38 -0.06 4.19
CA GLU A 201 10.67 -0.40 4.74
C GLU A 201 10.46 -1.48 5.82
N ILE A 202 10.98 -2.67 5.58
CA ILE A 202 10.96 -3.74 6.57
C ILE A 202 12.21 -3.57 7.42
N LEU A 203 12.01 -2.94 8.57
CA LEU A 203 13.06 -2.61 9.52
C LEU A 203 12.64 -3.09 10.91
N PHE A 204 13.61 -3.64 11.63
CA PHE A 204 13.46 -4.03 13.02
C PHE A 204 14.55 -3.35 13.85
N ARG A 205 14.32 -3.24 15.15
CA ARG A 205 15.36 -2.88 16.13
C ARG A 205 15.37 -3.87 17.29
N GLY A 206 16.48 -3.92 18.01
CA GLY A 206 16.61 -4.69 19.26
C GLY A 206 17.83 -4.25 20.06
N LYS A 207 17.82 -4.48 21.38
CA LYS A 207 18.97 -4.26 22.24
C LYS A 207 19.95 -5.42 22.10
N ARG A 208 21.22 -5.12 21.87
CA ARG A 208 22.28 -6.13 21.79
C ARG A 208 22.47 -6.83 23.13
N VAL A 209 22.69 -8.14 23.10
CA VAL A 209 22.92 -8.95 24.31
C VAL A 209 24.26 -8.63 24.98
N ASP A 210 25.25 -8.18 24.21
CA ASP A 210 26.62 -7.96 24.69
C ASP A 210 26.82 -6.63 25.42
N ASN A 211 26.16 -5.55 24.97
CA ASN A 211 26.35 -4.20 25.53
C ASN A 211 25.07 -3.41 25.78
N GLY A 212 23.89 -3.92 25.42
CA GLY A 212 22.60 -3.26 25.64
C GLY A 212 22.27 -2.11 24.67
N GLU A 213 23.14 -1.80 23.71
CA GLU A 213 22.86 -0.74 22.72
C GLU A 213 21.77 -1.16 21.74
N TRP A 214 20.97 -0.20 21.28
CA TRP A 214 20.01 -0.40 20.22
C TRP A 214 20.70 -0.52 18.86
N VAL A 215 20.32 -1.53 18.09
CA VAL A 215 20.70 -1.69 16.68
C VAL A 215 19.46 -1.89 15.84
N SER A 216 19.51 -1.44 14.58
CA SER A 216 18.42 -1.58 13.62
C SER A 216 18.88 -2.31 12.37
N GLY A 217 17.97 -3.03 11.70
CA GLY A 217 18.26 -3.77 10.49
C GLY A 217 17.22 -4.86 10.21
N TYR A 218 17.63 -5.89 9.47
CA TYR A 218 16.80 -7.04 9.14
C TYR A 218 16.81 -8.06 10.27
N TYR A 219 15.63 -8.43 10.75
CA TYR A 219 15.49 -9.42 11.81
C TYR A 219 15.52 -10.85 11.26
N VAL A 220 16.39 -11.68 11.85
CA VAL A 220 16.59 -13.08 11.46
C VAL A 220 16.60 -13.96 12.71
N VAL A 221 15.83 -15.05 12.67
CA VAL A 221 15.88 -16.11 13.68
C VAL A 221 16.72 -17.27 13.15
N ARG A 222 17.84 -17.56 13.81
CA ARG A 222 18.77 -18.62 13.41
C ARG A 222 18.73 -19.78 14.40
N LYS A 223 18.54 -21.01 13.91
CA LYS A 223 18.72 -22.22 14.74
C LYS A 223 20.22 -22.43 15.00
N ARG A 224 20.63 -22.53 16.27
CA ARG A 224 22.00 -22.94 16.61
C ARG A 224 22.17 -24.45 16.34
N PRO A 225 23.37 -24.91 15.94
CA PRO A 225 23.71 -26.33 15.95
C PRO A 225 23.44 -26.89 17.35
N TYR A 226 22.66 -27.98 17.45
CA TYR A 226 22.18 -28.47 18.74
C TYR A 226 22.33 -30.00 18.89
N PHE A 227 22.71 -30.46 20.09
CA PHE A 227 22.80 -31.88 20.47
C PHE A 227 21.45 -32.39 20.98
N LYS A 228 20.67 -33.17 20.21
CA LYS A 228 19.26 -33.65 20.44
C LYS A 228 18.62 -33.63 21.86
N ASP A 229 19.39 -33.71 22.94
CA ASP A 229 19.05 -33.95 24.34
C ASP A 229 18.79 -32.69 25.23
N LYS A 230 18.89 -31.45 24.74
CA LYS A 230 18.59 -30.19 25.50
C LYS A 230 17.75 -29.15 24.71
N GLY A 231 16.95 -29.60 23.73
CA GLY A 231 15.97 -28.75 23.04
C GLY A 231 16.52 -27.73 22.04
N VAL A 232 15.65 -27.16 21.20
CA VAL A 232 16.03 -26.20 20.16
C VAL A 232 16.48 -24.88 20.80
N ASN A 233 17.72 -24.47 20.54
CA ASN A 233 18.23 -23.15 20.90
C ASN A 233 18.25 -22.25 19.65
N VAL A 234 17.52 -21.13 19.68
CA VAL A 234 17.46 -20.15 18.60
C VAL A 234 18.17 -18.86 19.00
N GLU A 235 18.81 -18.21 18.03
CA GLU A 235 19.33 -16.86 18.14
C GLU A 235 18.44 -15.87 17.41
N HIS A 236 18.30 -14.70 18.02
CA HIS A 236 17.64 -13.55 17.46
C HIS A 236 18.72 -12.56 17.02
N LEU A 237 18.73 -12.25 15.72
CA LEU A 237 19.78 -11.47 15.09
C LEU A 237 19.17 -10.26 14.38
N ILE A 238 19.84 -9.10 14.49
CA ILE A 238 19.63 -7.96 13.61
C ILE A 238 20.81 -7.90 12.65
N TYR A 239 20.53 -8.02 11.35
CA TYR A 239 21.49 -7.92 10.26
C TYR A 239 21.45 -6.53 9.63
N ASP A 240 22.60 -5.93 9.41
CA ASP A 240 22.74 -4.66 8.70
C ASP A 240 23.99 -4.68 7.81
N ASN A 241 24.21 -3.63 7.02
CA ASN A 241 25.41 -3.43 6.23
C ASN A 241 26.15 -2.19 6.75
N ILE A 242 27.42 -2.36 7.13
CA ILE A 242 28.29 -1.22 7.46
C ILE A 242 28.99 -0.78 6.18
N GLU A 243 28.90 0.52 5.89
CA GLU A 243 29.72 1.18 4.87
C GLU A 243 31.16 1.29 5.37
N ILE A 244 32.11 0.78 4.58
CA ILE A 244 33.53 0.89 4.82
C ILE A 244 34.05 1.97 3.89
N GLU A 245 34.53 3.09 4.46
CA GLU A 245 35.24 4.11 3.69
C GLU A 245 36.60 3.57 3.24
N ASP A 246 36.71 3.20 1.97
CA ASP A 246 37.99 2.94 1.34
C ASP A 246 38.61 4.28 0.90
N ASN A 247 39.60 4.76 1.65
CA ASN A 247 40.25 6.05 1.41
C ASN A 247 41.01 6.12 0.08
N ASP A 248 41.24 4.99 -0.61
CA ASP A 248 41.97 4.94 -1.87
C ASP A 248 41.07 5.05 -3.13
N TYR A 249 39.77 4.77 -3.03
CA TYR A 249 38.85 4.76 -4.17
C TYR A 249 37.57 5.58 -3.90
N LYS A 250 37.65 6.89 -4.14
CA LYS A 250 36.55 7.89 -3.94
C LYS A 250 35.25 7.65 -4.72
N GLN A 251 35.11 6.55 -5.45
CA GLN A 251 33.96 6.25 -6.31
C GLN A 251 33.19 4.97 -5.92
N PHE A 252 33.64 4.23 -4.90
CA PHE A 252 32.98 3.01 -4.43
C PHE A 252 32.87 3.02 -2.89
N VAL A 253 31.71 2.63 -2.38
CA VAL A 253 31.50 2.35 -0.95
C VAL A 253 31.36 0.83 -0.84
N ASP A 254 32.31 0.17 -0.18
CA ASP A 254 32.18 -1.24 0.15
C ASP A 254 31.22 -1.40 1.32
N THR A 255 30.39 -2.45 1.28
CA THR A 255 29.47 -2.78 2.36
C THR A 255 29.82 -4.15 2.92
N MET A 256 29.97 -4.23 4.24
CA MET A 256 30.22 -5.50 4.92
C MET A 256 28.98 -5.88 5.74
N PRO A 257 28.44 -7.09 5.57
CA PRO A 257 27.32 -7.55 6.38
C PRO A 257 27.77 -7.70 7.82
N ILE A 258 27.04 -7.08 8.73
CA ILE A 258 27.19 -7.25 10.18
C ILE A 258 25.93 -7.85 10.75
N SER A 259 26.08 -8.62 11.84
CA SER A 259 24.95 -9.17 12.57
C SER A 259 25.17 -9.00 14.07
N TYR A 260 24.12 -8.61 14.77
CA TYR A 260 24.11 -8.43 16.21
C TYR A 260 23.16 -9.43 16.85
N VAL A 261 23.60 -10.13 17.89
CA VAL A 261 22.70 -10.95 18.72
C VAL A 261 21.92 -9.99 19.64
N VAL A 262 20.60 -10.03 19.55
CA VAL A 262 19.71 -9.13 20.30
C VAL A 262 18.84 -9.89 21.30
N ASP A 263 18.41 -9.20 22.36
CA ASP A 263 17.42 -9.74 23.30
C ASP A 263 16.07 -9.85 22.58
N PRO A 264 15.50 -11.07 22.42
CA PRO A 264 14.23 -11.29 21.76
C PRO A 264 13.07 -10.45 22.33
N LYS A 265 13.11 -10.11 23.63
CA LYS A 265 12.04 -9.31 24.27
C LYS A 265 12.00 -7.86 23.78
N THR A 266 13.12 -7.37 23.26
CA THR A 266 13.29 -5.98 22.80
C THR A 266 13.17 -5.85 21.29
N VAL A 267 12.90 -6.95 20.58
CA VAL A 267 12.72 -6.92 19.14
C VAL A 267 11.43 -6.19 18.83
N SER A 268 11.53 -5.09 18.08
CA SER A 268 10.41 -4.24 17.72
C SER A 268 10.41 -3.98 16.22
N GLN A 269 9.24 -4.07 15.58
CA GLN A 269 9.11 -3.78 14.17
C GLN A 269 8.86 -2.28 13.92
N TYR A 270 9.42 -1.75 12.83
CA TYR A 270 9.07 -0.44 12.31
C TYR A 270 7.63 -0.41 11.77
N THR A 271 6.85 0.58 12.19
CA THR A 271 5.44 0.67 11.81
C THR A 271 5.26 1.08 10.35
N GLY A 272 6.23 1.78 9.77
CA GLY A 272 6.11 2.46 8.48
C GLY A 272 5.78 3.95 8.61
N LEU A 273 5.53 4.44 9.83
CA LEU A 273 5.15 5.81 10.13
C LEU A 273 6.26 6.55 10.90
N THR A 274 6.33 7.86 10.70
CA THR A 274 7.23 8.75 11.43
C THR A 274 6.44 9.67 12.36
N ASP A 275 7.09 10.18 13.40
CA ASP A 275 6.51 11.25 14.22
C ASP A 275 6.65 12.64 13.56
N LYS A 276 6.29 13.72 14.26
CA LYS A 276 6.42 15.08 13.70
C LYS A 276 7.85 15.54 13.39
N TYR A 277 8.86 14.85 13.90
CA TYR A 277 10.28 15.14 13.70
C TYR A 277 10.94 14.17 12.72
N ASP A 278 10.14 13.47 11.91
CA ASP A 278 10.58 12.43 10.98
C ASP A 278 11.30 11.24 11.65
N LYS A 279 11.11 11.06 12.97
CA LYS A 279 11.67 9.91 13.68
C LYS A 279 10.78 8.68 13.43
N LYS A 280 11.40 7.59 12.98
CA LYS A 280 10.71 6.30 12.74
C LYS A 280 10.06 5.79 14.02
N ILE A 281 8.78 5.46 13.94
CA ILE A 281 8.00 4.88 15.03
C ILE A 281 8.11 3.36 14.98
N PHE A 282 8.51 2.75 16.09
CA PHE A 282 8.58 1.31 16.26
C PHE A 282 7.57 0.82 17.29
N GLU A 283 7.24 -0.46 17.23
CA GLU A 283 6.56 -1.15 18.33
C GLU A 283 7.24 -0.87 19.67
N GLY A 284 6.43 -0.61 20.70
CA GLY A 284 6.87 -0.24 22.03
C GLY A 284 7.41 1.20 22.17
N ASP A 285 7.38 2.04 21.13
CA ASP A 285 7.58 3.48 21.32
C ASP A 285 6.42 4.09 22.11
N ILE A 286 6.72 5.10 22.93
CA ILE A 286 5.75 5.89 23.69
C ILE A 286 5.60 7.24 22.99
N ILE A 287 4.38 7.56 22.57
CA ILE A 287 4.02 8.76 21.84
C ILE A 287 3.21 9.70 22.74
N ASN A 288 3.57 10.98 22.75
CA ASN A 288 2.74 12.04 23.30
C ASN A 288 1.82 12.57 22.20
N ILE A 289 0.52 12.28 22.32
CA ILE A 289 -0.46 12.58 21.27
C ILE A 289 -1.11 13.96 21.41
N THR A 290 -1.03 14.56 22.59
CA THR A 290 -1.67 15.85 22.88
C THR A 290 -0.75 16.76 23.71
N PRO A 291 0.47 17.05 23.23
CA PRO A 291 1.49 17.73 24.02
C PRO A 291 1.05 19.10 24.56
N ASP A 292 0.20 19.81 23.80
CA ASP A 292 -0.26 21.16 24.13
C ASP A 292 -1.61 21.18 24.88
N VAL A 293 -2.20 20.01 25.17
CA VAL A 293 -3.55 19.92 25.78
C VAL A 293 -3.55 19.06 27.04
N THR A 294 -3.41 17.73 26.89
CA THR A 294 -3.54 16.78 28.01
C THR A 294 -2.25 16.04 28.30
N ASN A 295 -1.22 16.17 27.44
CA ASN A 295 0.03 15.43 27.53
C ASN A 295 -0.22 13.90 27.63
N ARG A 296 -1.21 13.41 26.87
CA ARG A 296 -1.64 12.00 26.90
C ARG A 296 -0.56 11.15 26.24
N LEU A 297 -0.07 10.16 26.99
CA LEU A 297 0.97 9.25 26.56
C LEU A 297 0.37 7.89 26.20
N MET A 298 0.70 7.41 25.01
CA MET A 298 0.22 6.12 24.51
C MET A 298 1.39 5.32 23.94
N ASP A 299 1.43 4.02 24.20
CA ASP A 299 2.45 3.12 23.65
C ASP A 299 1.95 2.38 22.41
N VAL A 300 2.87 2.13 21.47
CA VAL A 300 2.58 1.52 20.16
C VAL A 300 2.56 0.00 20.28
N ARG A 301 1.43 -0.62 19.93
CA ARG A 301 1.22 -2.07 20.00
C ARG A 301 0.68 -2.61 18.68
N TRP A 302 1.03 -3.84 18.34
CA TRP A 302 0.34 -4.59 17.30
C TRP A 302 -0.93 -5.21 17.87
N ASN A 303 -2.05 -5.07 17.17
CA ASN A 303 -3.30 -5.73 17.52
C ASN A 303 -3.60 -6.86 16.51
N ASP A 304 -3.61 -8.11 17.00
CA ASP A 304 -3.89 -9.30 16.20
C ASP A 304 -5.35 -9.43 15.75
N GLU A 305 -6.30 -8.76 16.43
CA GLU A 305 -7.71 -8.78 16.08
C GLU A 305 -8.04 -7.82 14.95
N THR A 306 -7.48 -6.61 15.00
CA THR A 306 -7.70 -5.54 13.99
C THR A 306 -6.64 -5.56 12.89
N LEU A 307 -5.54 -6.30 13.09
CA LEU A 307 -4.39 -6.39 12.17
C LEU A 307 -3.78 -5.02 11.85
N SER A 308 -3.73 -4.13 12.84
CA SER A 308 -3.18 -2.79 12.72
C SER A 308 -2.26 -2.41 13.89
N TRP A 309 -1.51 -1.33 13.72
CA TRP A 309 -0.77 -0.70 14.80
C TRP A 309 -1.72 0.21 15.58
N GLU A 310 -1.80 0.00 16.89
CA GLU A 310 -2.65 0.80 17.78
C GLU A 310 -1.78 1.54 18.80
N LEU A 311 -2.15 2.76 19.09
CA LEU A 311 -1.75 3.47 20.29
C LEU A 311 -2.64 3.00 21.42
N THR A 312 -2.06 2.62 22.55
CA THR A 312 -2.80 2.27 23.76
C THR A 312 -2.36 3.17 24.91
N ASP A 313 -3.28 3.63 25.75
CA ASP A 313 -2.92 4.39 26.95
C ASP A 313 -1.86 3.64 27.76
N VAL A 314 -0.74 4.33 28.00
CA VAL A 314 0.39 3.81 28.76
C VAL A 314 -0.08 3.25 30.11
N GLY A 315 0.40 2.07 30.46
CA GLY A 315 0.02 1.36 31.69
C GLY A 315 -1.24 0.49 31.59
N THR A 316 -2.02 0.58 30.50
CA THR A 316 -3.19 -0.29 30.30
C THR A 316 -2.75 -1.74 30.01
N PRO A 317 -3.08 -2.73 30.86
CA PRO A 317 -2.77 -4.13 30.59
C PRO A 317 -3.56 -4.65 29.38
N MET A 318 -2.93 -5.50 28.56
CA MET A 318 -3.53 -6.02 27.31
C MET A 318 -4.95 -6.63 27.50
N PHE A 319 -5.20 -7.29 28.63
CA PHE A 319 -6.49 -7.92 28.95
C PHE A 319 -7.56 -6.95 29.51
N LYS A 320 -7.18 -5.69 29.80
CA LYS A 320 -8.10 -4.62 30.22
C LYS A 320 -8.28 -3.56 29.12
N THR A 321 -7.66 -3.74 27.96
CA THR A 321 -7.78 -2.80 26.85
C THR A 321 -9.23 -2.70 26.40
N ASN A 322 -9.75 -1.47 26.35
CA ASN A 322 -11.05 -1.19 25.78
C ASN A 322 -10.85 -0.37 24.49
N HIS A 323 -11.10 -0.99 23.35
CA HIS A 323 -10.81 -0.41 22.04
C HIS A 323 -11.64 0.85 21.71
N LEU A 324 -12.69 1.14 22.49
CA LEU A 324 -13.51 2.35 22.32
C LEU A 324 -12.96 3.56 23.08
N PHE A 325 -12.16 3.35 24.12
CA PHE A 325 -11.77 4.43 25.04
C PHE A 325 -10.25 4.59 25.19
N ASN A 326 -9.51 3.47 25.10
CA ASN A 326 -8.10 3.44 25.48
C ASN A 326 -7.16 3.25 24.28
N THR A 327 -7.70 3.14 23.06
CA THR A 327 -6.90 2.91 21.85
C THR A 327 -7.23 3.89 20.73
N ILE A 328 -6.23 4.16 19.90
CA ILE A 328 -6.35 4.92 18.65
C ILE A 328 -5.60 4.14 17.57
N ASP A 329 -6.15 4.02 16.36
CA ASP A 329 -5.39 3.46 15.25
C ASP A 329 -4.22 4.41 14.92
N LEU A 330 -2.98 3.90 14.91
CA LEU A 330 -1.80 4.72 14.68
C LEU A 330 -1.84 5.41 13.30
N ALA A 331 -2.56 4.85 12.31
CA ALA A 331 -2.76 5.49 11.02
C ALA A 331 -3.64 6.75 11.10
N GLU A 332 -4.48 6.89 12.14
CA GLU A 332 -5.35 8.06 12.35
C GLU A 332 -4.63 9.25 12.98
N LEU A 333 -3.38 9.06 13.42
CA LEU A 333 -2.51 10.10 13.99
C LEU A 333 -2.23 11.28 13.04
N GLU A 334 -2.59 11.15 11.76
CA GLU A 334 -2.47 12.21 10.75
C GLU A 334 -3.53 13.32 10.88
N VAL A 335 -4.52 13.18 11.77
CA VAL A 335 -5.69 14.07 11.86
C VAL A 335 -5.77 14.84 13.20
N GLU A 336 -4.63 15.08 13.87
CA GLU A 336 -4.64 15.54 15.27
C GLU A 336 -4.65 17.06 15.50
N SER A 337 -4.53 17.89 14.47
CA SER A 337 -4.82 19.32 14.60
C SER A 337 -5.97 19.71 13.68
N GLY A 338 -6.85 20.60 14.14
CA GLY A 338 -7.93 21.18 13.31
C GLY A 338 -7.42 21.93 12.06
N TYR A 339 -6.11 21.94 11.83
CA TYR A 339 -5.40 22.56 10.72
C TYR A 339 -4.57 21.56 9.87
N GLY A 340 -4.61 20.25 10.18
CA GLY A 340 -3.92 19.21 9.39
C GLY A 340 -2.40 19.09 9.62
N GLU A 341 -1.92 19.50 10.80
CA GLU A 341 -0.50 19.39 11.20
C GLU A 341 -0.30 18.24 12.21
N ARG A 342 0.75 17.42 12.00
CA ARG A 342 1.15 16.33 12.93
C ARG A 342 1.83 16.95 14.16
N ILE A 343 1.21 16.82 15.33
CA ILE A 343 1.70 17.42 16.59
C ILE A 343 2.35 16.42 17.55
N SER A 344 2.12 15.13 17.31
CA SER A 344 2.55 14.00 18.13
C SER A 344 4.02 13.62 17.91
N PHE A 345 4.69 13.21 19.00
CA PHE A 345 6.12 12.86 18.99
C PHE A 345 6.48 11.76 19.97
N ILE A 346 7.55 11.02 19.63
CA ILE A 346 8.08 9.95 20.48
C ILE A 346 8.80 10.56 21.69
N VAL A 347 8.40 10.17 22.90
CA VAL A 347 9.00 10.61 24.17
C VAL A 347 9.88 9.57 24.84
N GLY A 348 9.76 8.30 24.44
CA GLY A 348 10.48 7.18 25.04
C GLY A 348 10.09 5.85 24.41
N ASN A 349 10.48 4.75 25.05
CA ASN A 349 9.99 3.41 24.71
C ASN A 349 9.82 2.56 25.97
N VAL A 350 8.97 1.53 25.90
CA VAL A 350 8.61 0.68 27.05
C VAL A 350 9.80 -0.08 27.68
N TYR A 351 10.94 -0.18 26.99
CA TYR A 351 12.12 -0.91 27.47
C TYR A 351 13.16 -0.02 28.14
N ASP A 352 13.33 1.22 27.69
CA ASP A 352 14.22 2.22 28.32
C ASP A 352 13.49 3.06 29.37
N ASN A 353 12.16 3.16 29.26
CA ASN A 353 11.32 3.97 30.13
C ASN A 353 10.21 3.14 30.81
N PRO A 354 10.53 2.01 31.48
CA PRO A 354 9.53 1.19 32.14
C PRO A 354 8.75 1.97 33.23
N GLU A 355 9.36 2.99 33.84
CA GLU A 355 8.73 3.86 34.83
C GLU A 355 7.53 4.66 34.27
N MET A 356 7.52 4.92 32.96
CA MET A 356 6.38 5.59 32.33
C MET A 356 5.14 4.70 32.32
N MET A 357 5.31 3.36 32.34
CA MET A 357 4.23 2.38 32.31
C MET A 357 3.52 2.17 33.65
N GLU A 358 3.99 2.77 34.75
CA GLU A 358 3.45 2.55 36.10
C GLU A 358 2.18 3.37 36.42
N LYS A 359 1.66 4.18 35.48
CA LYS A 359 0.43 4.95 35.72
C LYS A 359 -0.81 4.15 35.34
N ILE A 360 -1.53 3.67 36.37
CA ILE A 360 -2.98 3.80 36.66
C ILE A 360 -3.26 2.79 37.79
N GLU A 361 -2.96 3.16 39.04
CA GLU A 361 -3.57 2.51 40.22
C GLU A 361 -4.31 3.47 41.15
N GLU A 362 -4.40 4.76 40.83
CA GLU A 362 -5.14 5.71 41.67
C GLU A 362 -6.26 6.41 40.87
N ASP A 363 -7.44 6.47 41.50
CA ASP A 363 -8.65 7.24 41.16
C ASP A 363 -9.82 6.56 40.44
N HIS A 364 -10.24 5.38 40.92
CA HIS A 364 -11.65 4.98 40.84
C HIS A 364 -12.16 4.40 42.18
N GLU A 365 -12.42 5.29 43.15
CA GLU A 365 -13.45 5.09 44.20
C GLU A 365 -14.78 5.71 43.77
#